data_AF-A0A1H9SAD8-F1
#
_entry.id   AF-A0A1H9SAD8-F1
#
_cell.length_a   1.000
_cell.length_b   1.000
_cell.length_c   1.000
_cell.angle_alpha   90.00
_cell.angle_beta   90.00
_cell.angle_gamma   90.00
#
_symmetry.space_group_name_H-M   'P 1'
#
loop_
_entity.id
_entity.type
_entity.pdbx_description
1 polymer ?
#
loop_
_entity_poly.entity_id
_entity_poly.type
_entity_poly.pdbx_seq_one_letter_code
_entity_poly.pdbx_strand_id
1 'polypeptide(L)'
;MKNISILFLAILLCQSCGNKNDLKNSLWKYCDDNGSGYVSDIIDFRGNKYLYVKNDTIFNKENLAVAIIDRIKYYYGERRLFVKDKKGLIARYCEQ
;
A
#
# COMPACT_ATOMS: atom_id res chain seq x y z
N MET A 1 8.17 42.01 22.30
CA MET A 1 7.61 41.11 21.26
C MET A 1 8.74 40.31 20.62
N LYS A 2 9.30 39.30 21.31
CA LYS A 2 10.42 38.47 20.78
C LYS A 2 10.17 36.95 20.86
N ASN A 3 9.06 36.54 21.47
CA ASN A 3 8.82 35.13 21.80
C ASN A 3 7.85 34.41 20.85
N ILE A 4 7.31 35.10 19.83
CA ILE A 4 6.35 34.52 18.87
C ILE A 4 7.07 33.73 17.77
N SER A 5 8.34 34.05 17.49
CA SER A 5 9.06 33.46 16.35
C SER A 5 9.50 32.01 16.57
N ILE A 6 9.59 31.55 17.83
CA ILE A 6 10.00 30.17 18.16
C ILE A 6 8.81 29.19 17.98
N LEU A 7 7.57 29.67 18.09
CA LEU A 7 6.37 28.82 17.99
C LEU A 7 6.13 28.33 16.53
N PHE A 8 6.54 29.13 15.54
CA PHE A 8 6.38 28.76 14.12
C PHE A 8 7.35 27.66 13.66
N LEU A 9 8.52 27.53 14.31
CA LEU A 9 9.52 26.52 13.93
C LEU A 9 9.12 25.11 14.42
N ALA A 10 8.33 25.01 15.49
CA ALA A 10 7.86 23.73 16.03
C ALA A 10 6.77 23.07 15.16
N ILE A 11 5.98 23.86 14.42
CA ILE A 11 4.87 23.34 13.59
C ILE A 11 5.39 22.65 12.31
N LEU A 12 6.58 23.04 11.82
CA LEU A 12 7.21 22.45 10.63
C LEU A 12 7.79 21.04 10.86
N LEU A 13 7.94 20.60 12.11
CA LEU A 13 8.43 19.25 12.44
C LEU A 13 7.30 18.22 12.58
N CYS A 14 6.02 18.64 12.56
CA CYS A 14 4.87 17.75 12.40
C CYS A 14 4.67 17.37 10.92
N GLN A 15 5.75 17.02 10.21
CA GLN A 15 5.60 16.32 8.94
C GLN A 15 4.99 14.96 9.22
N SER A 16 3.67 14.88 9.01
CA SER A 16 2.87 13.70 8.75
C SER A 16 3.70 12.42 8.72
N CYS A 17 3.78 11.73 9.86
CA CYS A 17 4.14 10.32 9.90
C CYS A 17 2.92 9.54 9.36
N GLY A 18 2.57 9.76 8.08
CA GLY A 18 1.62 8.93 7.38
C GLY A 18 2.13 7.49 7.46
N ASN A 19 1.25 6.56 7.87
CA ASN A 19 1.62 5.16 7.93
C ASN A 19 1.94 4.70 6.50
N LYS A 20 3.23 4.58 6.17
CA LYS A 20 3.72 4.23 4.82
C LYS A 20 3.19 2.88 4.32
N ASN A 21 2.61 2.09 5.21
CA ASN A 21 2.01 0.79 4.94
C ASN A 21 0.48 0.84 4.80
N ASP A 22 -0.16 2.00 4.93
CA ASP A 22 -1.61 2.11 4.77
C ASP A 22 -2.03 1.87 3.31
N LEU A 23 -2.84 0.85 3.09
CA LEU A 23 -3.41 0.52 1.79
C LEU A 23 -4.75 1.19 1.55
N LYS A 24 -5.34 1.82 2.58
CA LYS A 24 -6.64 2.48 2.44
C LYS A 24 -6.57 3.54 1.35
N ASN A 25 -7.55 3.51 0.44
CA ASN A 25 -7.66 4.47 -0.66
C ASN A 25 -6.49 4.47 -1.66
N SER A 26 -5.77 3.36 -1.79
CA SER A 26 -4.70 3.21 -2.78
C SER A 26 -5.11 2.31 -3.97
N LEU A 27 -4.49 2.56 -5.12
CA LEU A 27 -4.63 1.78 -6.35
C LEU A 27 -3.24 1.25 -6.74
N TRP A 28 -3.16 -0.01 -7.12
CA TRP A 28 -1.89 -0.64 -7.50
C TRP A 28 -2.02 -1.35 -8.83
N LYS A 29 -1.08 -1.08 -9.73
CA LYS A 29 -1.00 -1.70 -11.05
C LYS A 29 0.11 -2.74 -11.07
N TYR A 30 -0.14 -3.89 -11.69
CA TYR A 30 0.87 -4.91 -11.89
C TYR A 30 2.07 -4.30 -12.63
N CYS A 31 3.26 -4.47 -12.07
CA CYS A 31 4.50 -3.90 -12.60
C CYS A 31 5.68 -4.85 -12.38
N ASP A 32 5.41 -6.14 -12.33
CA ASP A 32 6.46 -7.15 -12.21
C ASP A 32 6.91 -7.60 -13.60
N ASP A 33 8.19 -7.41 -13.89
CA ASP A 33 8.79 -7.77 -15.17
C ASP A 33 9.19 -9.26 -15.19
N ASN A 34 9.43 -9.84 -14.00
CA ASN A 34 9.97 -11.19 -13.81
C ASN A 34 9.20 -12.01 -12.74
N GLY A 35 8.04 -11.51 -12.31
CA GLY A 35 7.24 -12.11 -11.25
C GLY A 35 6.66 -13.45 -11.65
N SER A 36 6.84 -14.47 -10.80
CA SER A 36 6.20 -15.78 -10.99
C SER A 36 4.78 -15.82 -10.44
N GLY A 37 4.41 -14.89 -9.55
CA GLY A 37 3.05 -14.78 -9.03
C GLY A 37 2.19 -13.85 -9.89
N TYR A 38 0.88 -14.02 -9.81
CA TYR A 38 -0.09 -13.11 -10.42
C TYR A 38 -1.42 -13.20 -9.68
N VAL A 39 -2.02 -12.05 -9.37
CA VAL A 39 -3.36 -11.98 -8.76
C VAL A 39 -4.35 -11.34 -9.74
N SER A 40 -3.99 -10.17 -10.27
CA SER A 40 -4.75 -9.38 -11.23
C SER A 40 -3.85 -8.30 -11.83
N ASP A 41 -4.33 -7.60 -12.88
CA ASP A 41 -3.63 -6.44 -13.43
C ASP A 41 -3.72 -5.21 -12.52
N ILE A 42 -4.82 -5.10 -11.75
CA ILE A 42 -5.12 -3.97 -10.87
C ILE A 42 -5.60 -4.51 -9.52
N ILE A 43 -5.06 -3.94 -8.44
CA ILE A 43 -5.50 -4.12 -7.06
C ILE A 43 -6.02 -2.77 -6.57
N ASP A 44 -7.32 -2.68 -6.31
CA ASP A 44 -7.99 -1.44 -5.91
C ASP A 44 -8.53 -1.55 -4.47
N PHE A 45 -7.92 -0.79 -3.56
CA PHE A 45 -8.35 -0.68 -2.16
C PHE A 45 -9.16 0.61 -1.89
N ARG A 46 -9.59 1.34 -2.93
CA ARG A 46 -10.39 2.56 -2.78
C ARG A 46 -11.81 2.25 -2.34
N GLY A 47 -12.17 2.80 -1.17
CA GLY A 47 -13.51 2.65 -0.59
C GLY A 47 -13.90 1.20 -0.27
N ASN A 48 -12.95 0.26 -0.21
CA ASN A 48 -13.20 -1.18 0.05
C ASN A 48 -14.28 -1.80 -0.85
N LYS A 49 -14.46 -1.30 -2.08
CA LYS A 49 -15.56 -1.70 -2.97
C LYS A 49 -15.39 -3.12 -3.53
N TYR A 50 -14.16 -3.49 -3.86
CA TYR A 50 -13.84 -4.75 -4.54
C TYR A 50 -12.94 -5.65 -3.70
N LEU A 51 -11.91 -5.04 -3.11
CA LEU A 51 -10.95 -5.69 -2.25
C LEU A 51 -10.90 -4.98 -0.90
N TYR A 52 -10.69 -5.76 0.15
CA TYR A 52 -10.39 -5.25 1.47
C TYR A 52 -9.29 -6.10 2.12
N VAL A 53 -8.62 -5.53 3.12
CA VAL A 53 -7.51 -6.18 3.81
C VAL A 53 -7.91 -6.46 5.25
N LYS A 54 -7.66 -7.69 5.71
CA LYS A 54 -7.75 -8.06 7.12
C LYS A 54 -6.46 -8.76 7.53
N ASN A 55 -5.77 -8.19 8.52
CA ASN A 55 -4.37 -8.51 8.82
C ASN A 55 -3.53 -8.31 7.56
N ASP A 56 -2.93 -9.38 7.02
CA ASP A 56 -2.16 -9.35 5.77
C ASP A 56 -2.90 -10.02 4.61
N THR A 57 -4.13 -10.51 4.82
CA THR A 57 -4.87 -11.22 3.77
C THR A 57 -5.78 -10.27 3.01
N ILE A 58 -5.73 -10.35 1.68
CA ILE A 58 -6.61 -9.64 0.76
C ILE A 58 -7.83 -10.51 0.50
N PHE A 59 -9.01 -9.94 0.74
CA PHE A 59 -10.29 -10.57 0.49
C PHE A 59 -11.04 -9.82 -0.62
N ASN A 60 -11.81 -10.56 -1.40
CA ASN A 60 -12.80 -9.96 -2.30
C ASN A 60 -14.10 -9.62 -1.54
N LYS A 61 -15.04 -8.94 -2.22
CA LYS A 61 -16.38 -8.61 -1.68
C LYS A 61 -17.20 -9.81 -1.17
N GLU A 62 -16.86 -11.04 -1.60
CA GLU A 62 -17.52 -12.28 -1.20
C GLU A 62 -16.85 -12.94 0.02
N ASN A 63 -15.89 -12.26 0.65
CA ASN A 63 -15.10 -12.75 1.78
C ASN A 63 -14.20 -13.95 1.43
N LEU A 64 -13.86 -14.13 0.14
CA LEU A 64 -12.89 -15.12 -0.30
C LEU A 64 -11.48 -14.53 -0.25
N ALA A 65 -10.56 -15.25 0.38
CA ALA A 65 -9.14 -14.90 0.36
C ALA A 65 -8.59 -15.07 -1.06
N VAL A 66 -8.07 -13.99 -1.62
CA VAL A 66 -7.53 -13.97 -2.98
C VAL A 66 -6.01 -13.96 -2.99
N ALA A 67 -5.39 -13.33 -2.00
CA ALA A 67 -3.94 -13.17 -1.93
C ALA A 67 -3.48 -12.74 -0.52
N ILE A 68 -2.17 -12.74 -0.29
CA ILE A 68 -1.54 -12.31 0.98
C ILE A 68 -0.52 -11.22 0.70
N ILE A 69 -0.55 -10.13 1.45
CA ILE A 69 0.46 -9.07 1.43
C ILE A 69 1.74 -9.64 2.03
N ASP A 70 2.82 -9.62 1.27
CA ASP A 70 4.13 -10.03 1.76
C ASP A 70 4.86 -8.85 2.43
N ARG A 71 4.88 -7.70 1.74
CA ARG A 71 5.55 -6.48 2.21
C ARG A 71 5.18 -5.29 1.33
N ILE A 72 5.40 -4.09 1.86
CA ILE A 72 5.39 -2.84 1.12
C ILE A 72 6.79 -2.24 1.21
N LYS A 73 7.36 -1.81 0.08
CA LYS A 73 8.68 -1.15 0.04
C LYS A 73 8.58 0.17 -0.72
N TYR A 74 9.41 1.12 -0.34
CA TYR A 74 9.53 2.40 -1.03
C TYR A 74 10.79 2.38 -1.91
N TYR A 75 10.64 2.67 -3.19
CA TYR A 75 11.73 2.71 -4.17
C TYR A 75 11.61 3.98 -5.01
N TYR A 76 12.63 4.84 -4.95
CA TYR A 76 12.73 6.05 -5.76
C TYR A 76 11.50 6.98 -5.72
N GLY A 77 10.85 7.12 -4.56
CA GLY A 77 9.67 7.97 -4.43
C GLY A 77 8.34 7.23 -4.64
N GLU A 78 8.37 5.96 -5.02
CA GLU A 78 7.18 5.16 -5.31
C GLU A 78 7.02 4.01 -4.31
N ARG A 79 5.77 3.76 -3.88
CA ARG A 79 5.46 2.56 -3.10
C ARG A 79 5.32 1.37 -4.04
N ARG A 80 5.86 0.23 -3.59
CA ARG A 80 5.75 -1.08 -4.24
C ARG A 80 5.12 -2.07 -3.28
N LEU A 81 4.00 -2.63 -3.68
CA LEU A 81 3.28 -3.66 -2.95
C LEU A 81 3.70 -5.03 -3.49
N PHE A 82 4.13 -5.92 -2.61
CA PHE A 82 4.46 -7.29 -2.94
C PHE A 82 3.37 -8.21 -2.38
N VAL A 83 2.80 -9.04 -3.25
CA VAL A 83 1.65 -9.88 -2.93
C VAL A 83 1.96 -11.32 -3.30
N LYS A 84 1.67 -12.25 -2.40
CA LYS A 84 1.70 -13.70 -2.62
C LYS A 84 0.35 -14.17 -3.16
N ASP A 85 0.38 -14.88 -4.27
CA ASP A 85 -0.79 -15.59 -4.79
C ASP A 85 -1.12 -16.84 -3.94
N LYS A 86 -2.15 -17.58 -4.33
CA LYS A 86 -2.57 -18.81 -3.64
C LYS A 86 -1.54 -19.95 -3.69
N LYS A 87 -0.56 -19.87 -4.59
CA LYS A 87 0.55 -20.83 -4.72
C LYS A 87 1.78 -20.39 -3.93
N GLY A 88 1.72 -19.21 -3.28
CA GLY A 88 2.84 -18.63 -2.54
C GLY A 88 3.84 -17.88 -3.40
N LEU A 89 3.56 -17.69 -4.70
CA LEU A 89 4.41 -16.97 -5.62
C LEU A 89 4.20 -15.46 -5.48
N ILE A 90 5.29 -14.69 -5.49
CA ILE A 90 5.25 -13.25 -5.25
C ILE A 90 5.11 -12.49 -6.58
N ALA A 91 4.24 -11.49 -6.55
CA ALA A 91 4.03 -10.50 -7.61
C ALA A 91 4.27 -9.08 -7.07
N ARG A 92 4.81 -8.21 -7.92
CA ARG A 92 5.06 -6.79 -7.63
C ARG A 92 4.01 -5.88 -8.29
N TYR A 93 3.47 -4.98 -7.48
CA TYR A 93 2.53 -3.95 -7.88
C TYR A 93 3.05 -2.56 -7.52
N CYS A 94 2.83 -1.59 -8.39
CA CYS A 94 3.27 -0.21 -8.25
C CYS A 94 2.05 0.66 -7.96
N GLU A 95 2.17 1.56 -6.98
CA GLU A 95 1.10 2.51 -6.66
C GLU A 95 0.82 3.45 -7.86
N GLN A 96 -0.42 3.92 -7.99
CA GLN A 96 -0.89 4.84 -9.03
C GLN A 96 -1.53 6.08 -8.43
#